data_AF-A0A2G2LYW4-F1
#
_entry.id   AF-A0A2G2LYW4-F1
#
_cell.length_a   1.000
_cell.length_b   1.000
_cell.length_c   1.000
_cell.angle_alpha   90.00
_cell.angle_beta   90.00
_cell.angle_gamma   90.00
#
_symmetry.space_group_name_H-M   'P 1'
#
loop_
_entity.id
_entity.type
_entity.pdbx_description
1 polymer ?
#
loop_
_entity_poly.entity_id
_entity_poly.type
_entity_poly.pdbx_seq_one_letter_code
_entity_poly.pdbx_strand_id
1 'polypeptide(L)'
;AGGVVGGWDNLKAIIPGGSSVPCLPRDICDTVLMDFDALKEHKSGLGTAAVIVMDQSTDMVRAITRLAYFYKHESCGQCTPCREGTGWMWRVLTRMCEGKAEMAEIDMLLDVSQEIEGHTICALGDAAAWPVQGLIRHFRHEIEDKINTYRAGKSVHAVAAE
;
A
#
# COMPACT_ATOMS: atom_id res chain seq x y z
N ALA A 1 11.80 13.63 16.69
CA ALA A 1 10.93 13.93 15.54
C ALA A 1 10.21 15.28 15.66
N GLY A 2 9.77 15.73 16.85
CA GLY A 2 9.13 17.05 17.01
C GLY A 2 7.60 17.06 16.79
N GLY A 3 7.01 15.90 16.50
CA GLY A 3 5.58 15.74 16.24
C GLY A 3 5.25 15.56 14.76
N VAL A 4 4.00 15.19 14.47
CA VAL A 4 3.46 15.15 13.10
C VAL A 4 3.25 16.61 12.63
N VAL A 5 3.56 16.89 11.36
CA VAL A 5 3.29 18.21 10.76
C VAL A 5 1.79 18.50 10.85
N GLY A 6 1.40 19.64 11.40
CA GLY A 6 -0.01 19.98 11.64
C GLY A 6 -0.61 19.37 12.92
N GLY A 7 0.21 18.71 13.76
CA GLY A 7 -0.22 18.09 15.01
C GLY A 7 -0.62 16.62 14.84
N TRP A 8 -0.76 15.92 15.97
CA TRP A 8 -1.08 14.49 15.99
C TRP A 8 -2.44 14.18 15.33
N ASP A 9 -3.38 15.11 15.42
CA ASP A 9 -4.68 14.96 14.75
C ASP A 9 -4.59 14.90 13.23
N ASN A 10 -3.51 15.46 12.66
CA ASN A 10 -3.22 15.42 11.22
C ASN A 10 -2.52 14.12 10.79
N LEU A 11 -2.32 13.15 11.69
CA LEU A 11 -1.76 11.85 11.31
C LEU A 11 -2.78 11.04 10.50
N LYS A 12 -2.32 10.46 9.39
CA LYS A 12 -3.10 9.52 8.59
C LYS A 12 -2.64 8.09 8.80
N ALA A 13 -1.34 7.84 8.61
CA ALA A 13 -0.75 6.52 8.76
C ALA A 13 0.74 6.59 9.07
N ILE A 14 1.26 5.50 9.63
CA ILE A 14 2.69 5.29 9.85
C ILE A 14 3.10 3.94 9.25
N ILE A 15 4.22 3.89 8.55
CA ILE A 15 4.93 2.63 8.28
C ILE A 15 6.01 2.52 9.38
N PRO A 16 5.85 1.62 10.37
CA PRO A 16 6.67 1.65 11.58
C PRO A 16 8.11 1.15 11.37
N GLY A 17 8.34 0.32 10.35
CA GLY A 17 9.53 -0.52 10.25
C GLY A 17 10.27 -0.50 8.92
N GLY A 18 10.26 0.64 8.22
CA GLY A 18 10.76 0.75 6.85
C GLY A 18 9.75 0.26 5.81
N SER A 19 10.02 0.50 4.54
CA SER A 19 9.05 0.29 3.45
C SER A 19 8.52 -1.14 3.31
N SER A 20 9.16 -2.11 3.95
CA SER A 20 8.80 -3.52 3.86
C SER A 20 7.59 -3.90 4.70
N VAL A 21 7.20 -3.10 5.69
CA VAL A 21 6.13 -3.48 6.62
C VAL A 21 4.80 -2.80 6.28
N PRO A 22 3.65 -3.41 6.61
CA PRO A 22 2.33 -2.80 6.45
C PRO A 22 2.21 -1.46 7.18
N CYS A 23 1.51 -0.50 6.57
CA CYS A 23 1.15 0.74 7.26
C CYS A 23 0.11 0.49 8.36
N LEU A 24 0.15 1.31 9.40
CA LEU A 24 -0.81 1.35 10.48
C LEU A 24 -1.57 2.69 10.44
N PRO A 25 -2.91 2.68 10.50
CA PRO A 25 -3.70 3.90 10.62
C PRO A 25 -3.53 4.54 12.00
N ARG A 26 -3.92 5.81 12.10
CA ARG A 26 -3.75 6.63 13.31
C ARG A 26 -4.33 5.96 14.57
N ASP A 27 -5.52 5.39 14.50
CA ASP A 27 -6.23 4.77 15.63
C ASP A 27 -5.42 3.66 16.29
N ILE A 28 -4.63 2.91 15.51
CA ILE A 28 -3.68 1.92 16.04
C ILE A 28 -2.43 2.62 16.58
N CYS A 29 -1.94 3.63 15.86
CA CYS A 29 -0.74 4.39 16.24
C CYS A 29 -0.88 5.13 17.58
N ASP A 30 -2.11 5.41 18.03
CA ASP A 30 -2.39 6.08 19.32
C ASP A 30 -1.89 5.28 20.52
N THR A 31 -1.90 3.93 20.43
CA THR A 31 -1.62 3.05 21.58
C THR A 31 -0.51 2.03 21.35
N VAL A 32 -0.11 1.80 20.10
CA VAL A 32 0.84 0.73 19.76
C VAL A 32 2.25 1.03 20.29
N LEU A 33 2.93 -0.01 20.76
CA LEU A 33 4.33 0.06 21.17
C LEU A 33 5.27 -0.22 19.99
N MET A 34 6.43 0.43 19.98
CA MET A 34 7.47 0.24 18.97
C MET A 34 8.40 -0.94 19.31
N ASP A 35 7.82 -2.12 19.48
CA ASP A 35 8.53 -3.38 19.67
C ASP A 35 8.08 -4.44 18.65
N PHE A 36 8.78 -5.58 18.60
CA PHE A 36 8.53 -6.63 17.61
C PHE A 36 7.16 -7.30 17.77
N ASP A 37 6.73 -7.55 19.01
CA ASP A 37 5.54 -8.34 19.29
C ASP A 37 4.27 -7.50 19.15
N ALA A 38 4.26 -6.29 19.71
CA ALA A 38 3.14 -5.37 19.62
C ALA A 38 2.81 -5.02 18.15
N LEU A 39 3.80 -4.71 17.33
CA LEU A 39 3.57 -4.40 15.92
C LEU A 39 3.07 -5.61 15.12
N LYS A 40 3.52 -6.82 15.49
CA LYS A 40 3.06 -8.07 14.88
C LYS A 40 1.60 -8.38 15.22
N GLU A 41 1.16 -8.10 16.44
CA GLU A 41 -0.26 -8.23 16.85
C GLU A 41 -1.19 -7.36 15.99
N HIS A 42 -0.71 -6.19 15.57
CA HIS A 42 -1.42 -5.30 14.64
C HIS A 42 -1.19 -5.64 13.16
N LYS A 43 -0.70 -6.86 12.85
CA LYS A 43 -0.42 -7.33 11.48
C LYS A 43 0.49 -6.36 10.69
N SER A 44 1.45 -5.76 11.38
CA SER A 44 2.59 -5.03 10.82
C SER A 44 3.90 -5.64 11.37
N GLY A 45 5.00 -4.88 11.38
CA GLY A 45 6.27 -5.32 11.95
C GLY A 45 7.23 -4.18 12.25
N LEU A 46 8.19 -4.42 13.14
CA LEU A 46 9.19 -3.40 13.51
C LEU A 46 10.25 -3.18 12.43
N GLY A 47 10.56 -4.20 11.61
CA GLY A 47 11.55 -4.12 10.54
C GLY A 47 12.86 -3.47 10.99
N THR A 48 13.29 -2.42 10.29
CA THR A 48 14.52 -1.65 10.63
C THR A 48 14.29 -0.53 11.64
N ALA A 49 13.08 -0.41 12.19
CA ALA A 49 12.59 0.73 12.98
C ALA A 49 12.71 2.08 12.23
N ALA A 50 12.72 2.06 10.89
CA ALA A 50 12.65 3.25 10.07
C ALA A 50 11.20 3.74 9.96
N VAL A 51 10.81 4.63 10.87
CA VAL A 51 9.44 5.16 10.96
C VAL A 51 9.17 6.16 9.84
N ILE A 52 8.23 5.84 8.93
CA ILE A 52 7.76 6.74 7.87
C ILE A 52 6.38 7.27 8.26
N VAL A 53 6.30 8.57 8.51
CA VAL A 53 5.07 9.25 8.94
C VAL A 53 4.37 9.89 7.74
N MET A 54 3.06 9.65 7.61
CA MET A 54 2.21 10.20 6.54
C MET A 54 1.03 10.94 7.15
N ASP A 55 0.84 12.20 6.75
CA ASP A 55 -0.24 13.07 7.23
C ASP A 55 -1.51 12.96 6.37
N GLN A 56 -2.58 13.65 6.76
CA GLN A 56 -3.86 13.60 6.03
C GLN A 56 -3.79 14.13 4.59
N SER A 57 -2.77 14.93 4.25
CA SER A 57 -2.56 15.42 2.89
C SER A 57 -1.99 14.35 1.94
N THR A 58 -1.54 13.22 2.49
CA THR A 58 -0.87 12.16 1.72
C THR A 58 -1.88 11.28 0.97
N ASP A 59 -1.67 11.13 -0.34
CA ASP A 59 -2.34 10.10 -1.15
C ASP A 59 -1.70 8.73 -0.86
N MET A 60 -2.38 7.91 -0.07
CA MET A 60 -1.85 6.62 0.39
C MET A 60 -1.67 5.63 -0.77
N VAL A 61 -2.61 5.64 -1.72
CA VAL A 61 -2.52 4.77 -2.91
C VAL A 61 -1.29 5.12 -3.73
N ARG A 62 -1.02 6.42 -3.92
CA ARG A 62 0.17 6.89 -4.65
C ARG A 62 1.46 6.58 -3.90
N ALA A 63 1.49 6.78 -2.58
CA ALA A 63 2.66 6.49 -1.75
C ALA A 63 3.06 5.01 -1.84
N ILE A 64 2.09 4.10 -1.66
CA ILE A 64 2.33 2.66 -1.75
C ILE A 64 2.62 2.22 -3.19
N THR A 65 1.99 2.83 -4.20
CA THR A 65 2.36 2.60 -5.62
C THR A 65 3.84 2.92 -5.87
N ARG A 66 4.37 3.98 -5.23
CA ARG A 66 5.80 4.33 -5.34
C ARG A 66 6.72 3.32 -4.65
N LEU A 67 6.28 2.71 -3.54
CA LEU A 67 6.99 1.61 -2.90
C LEU A 67 6.94 0.34 -3.76
N ALA A 68 5.80 0.00 -4.34
CA ALA A 68 5.68 -1.12 -5.27
C ALA A 68 6.62 -0.96 -6.48
N TYR A 69 6.75 0.27 -7.02
CA TYR A 69 7.75 0.56 -8.05
C TYR A 69 9.18 0.33 -7.56
N PHE A 70 9.50 0.73 -6.33
CA PHE A 70 10.82 0.48 -5.73
C PHE A 70 11.12 -1.02 -5.68
N TYR A 71 10.20 -1.85 -5.18
CA TYR A 71 10.41 -3.30 -5.13
C TYR A 71 10.50 -3.96 -6.50
N LYS A 72 9.73 -3.46 -7.48
CA LYS A 72 9.87 -3.86 -8.89
C LYS A 72 11.23 -3.49 -9.47
N HIS A 73 11.82 -2.36 -9.05
CA HIS A 73 13.10 -1.87 -9.56
C HIS A 73 14.28 -2.61 -8.91
N GLU A 74 14.21 -2.86 -7.60
CA GLU A 74 15.27 -3.47 -6.80
C GLU A 74 15.13 -5.00 -6.67
N SER A 75 14.19 -5.61 -7.39
CA SER A 75 14.11 -7.08 -7.48
C SER A 75 15.26 -7.61 -8.34
N CYS A 76 16.04 -8.55 -7.80
CA CYS A 76 17.11 -9.22 -8.55
C CYS A 76 16.58 -10.14 -9.68
N GLY A 77 15.27 -10.42 -9.69
CA GLY A 77 14.63 -11.21 -10.73
C GLY A 77 14.90 -12.72 -10.69
N GLN A 78 15.48 -13.26 -9.61
CA GLN A 78 15.84 -14.69 -9.56
C GLN A 78 14.62 -15.63 -9.52
N CYS A 79 13.70 -15.42 -8.57
CA CYS A 79 12.50 -16.25 -8.43
C CYS A 79 11.30 -15.65 -9.18
N THR A 80 10.53 -16.51 -9.86
CA THR A 80 9.41 -16.09 -10.72
C THR A 80 8.31 -15.33 -9.95
N PRO A 81 7.87 -15.75 -8.75
CA PRO A 81 6.81 -15.02 -8.04
C PRO A 81 7.21 -13.56 -7.73
N CYS A 82 8.47 -13.32 -7.34
CA CYS A 82 8.97 -11.96 -7.14
C CYS A 82 9.17 -11.21 -8.47
N ARG A 83 9.88 -11.81 -9.44
CA ARG A 83 10.24 -11.15 -10.71
C ARG A 83 9.01 -10.67 -11.47
N GLU A 84 8.01 -11.54 -11.62
CA GLU A 84 6.80 -11.23 -12.38
C GLU A 84 5.75 -10.53 -11.51
N GLY A 85 5.59 -11.01 -10.27
CA GLY A 85 4.55 -10.55 -9.35
C GLY A 85 4.73 -9.10 -8.92
N THR A 86 5.95 -8.67 -8.57
CA THR A 86 6.21 -7.25 -8.19
C THR A 86 5.92 -6.29 -9.35
N GLY A 87 6.27 -6.67 -10.57
CA GLY A 87 5.96 -5.90 -11.76
C GLY A 87 4.47 -5.82 -12.05
N TRP A 88 3.76 -6.93 -11.86
CA TRP A 88 2.31 -6.97 -12.02
C TRP A 88 1.59 -6.13 -10.96
N MET A 89 1.95 -6.28 -9.67
CA MET A 89 1.37 -5.50 -8.58
C MET A 89 1.54 -3.99 -8.81
N TRP A 90 2.74 -3.56 -9.22
CA TRP A 90 2.99 -2.14 -9.53
C TRP A 90 2.10 -1.62 -10.67
N ARG A 91 1.89 -2.39 -11.75
CA ARG A 91 1.01 -1.98 -12.86
C ARG A 91 -0.44 -1.85 -12.43
N VAL A 92 -0.93 -2.80 -11.63
CA VAL A 92 -2.30 -2.74 -11.09
C VAL A 92 -2.47 -1.55 -10.16
N LEU A 93 -1.54 -1.34 -9.22
CA LEU A 93 -1.54 -0.20 -8.32
C LEU A 93 -1.45 1.14 -9.06
N THR A 94 -0.68 1.21 -10.15
CA THR A 94 -0.63 2.41 -11.00
C THR A 94 -2.01 2.71 -11.59
N ARG A 95 -2.72 1.70 -12.09
CA ARG A 95 -4.10 1.88 -12.58
C ARG A 95 -5.06 2.25 -11.46
N MET A 96 -4.94 1.67 -10.28
CA MET A 96 -5.73 2.04 -9.09
C MET A 96 -5.48 3.49 -8.67
N CYS A 97 -4.22 3.93 -8.67
CA CYS A 97 -3.83 5.31 -8.37
C CYS A 97 -4.46 6.32 -9.36
N GLU A 98 -4.59 5.93 -10.63
CA GLU A 98 -5.25 6.69 -11.69
C GLU A 98 -6.78 6.52 -11.72
N GLY A 99 -7.36 5.64 -10.88
CA GLY A 99 -8.79 5.28 -10.91
C GLY A 99 -9.22 4.43 -12.10
N LYS A 100 -8.28 3.92 -12.91
CA LYS A 100 -8.51 3.13 -14.13
C LYS A 100 -8.63 1.63 -13.89
N ALA A 101 -8.63 1.18 -12.65
CA ALA A 101 -8.85 -0.22 -12.28
C ALA A 101 -10.34 -0.51 -12.07
N GLU A 102 -10.71 -1.78 -12.13
CA GLU A 102 -12.02 -2.27 -11.74
C GLU A 102 -12.05 -2.64 -10.25
N MET A 103 -13.23 -2.58 -9.61
CA MET A 103 -13.37 -2.90 -8.18
C MET A 103 -12.92 -4.33 -7.84
N ALA A 104 -13.23 -5.29 -8.71
CA ALA A 104 -12.81 -6.68 -8.54
C ALA A 104 -11.27 -6.86 -8.58
N GLU A 105 -10.53 -5.88 -9.12
CA GLU A 105 -9.07 -5.95 -9.13
C GLU A 105 -8.45 -5.68 -7.76
N ILE A 106 -9.17 -5.06 -6.83
CA ILE A 106 -8.70 -4.86 -5.46
C ILE A 106 -8.49 -6.22 -4.80
N ASP A 107 -9.48 -7.11 -4.92
CA ASP A 107 -9.43 -8.45 -4.33
C ASP A 107 -8.43 -9.33 -5.09
N MET A 108 -8.40 -9.26 -6.42
CA MET A 108 -7.37 -9.95 -7.23
C MET A 108 -5.94 -9.51 -6.87
N LEU A 109 -5.72 -8.22 -6.60
CA LEU A 109 -4.41 -7.73 -6.16
C LEU A 109 -4.03 -8.28 -4.78
N LEU A 110 -5.00 -8.40 -3.87
CA LEU A 110 -4.79 -9.01 -2.56
C LEU A 110 -4.42 -10.49 -2.72
N ASP A 111 -5.14 -11.25 -3.53
CA ASP A 111 -4.85 -12.66 -3.78
C ASP A 111 -3.45 -12.86 -4.37
N VAL A 112 -3.08 -12.08 -5.39
CA VAL A 112 -1.73 -12.15 -5.98
C VAL A 112 -0.65 -11.77 -4.98
N SER A 113 -0.90 -10.83 -4.07
CA SER A 113 0.08 -10.50 -3.04
C SER A 113 0.36 -11.69 -2.10
N GLN A 114 -0.64 -12.55 -1.84
CA GLN A 114 -0.50 -13.75 -1.03
C GLN A 114 0.21 -14.88 -1.79
N GLU A 115 0.04 -14.96 -3.10
CA GLU A 115 0.79 -15.90 -3.96
C GLU A 115 2.27 -15.51 -4.11
N ILE A 116 2.63 -14.26 -3.84
CA ILE A 116 4.02 -13.81 -3.80
C ILE A 116 4.61 -14.09 -2.41
N GLU A 117 3.87 -13.72 -1.36
CA GLU A 117 4.27 -13.95 0.03
C GLU A 117 4.53 -15.44 0.28
N GLY A 118 5.67 -15.76 0.90
CA GLY A 118 6.05 -17.14 1.23
C GLY A 118 6.43 -18.04 0.05
N HIS A 119 6.28 -17.58 -1.20
CA HIS A 119 6.62 -18.34 -2.41
C HIS A 119 7.88 -17.82 -3.12
N THR A 120 8.66 -16.95 -2.47
CA THR A 120 9.90 -16.38 -2.98
C THR A 120 11.14 -16.92 -2.27
N ILE A 121 12.30 -16.85 -2.93
CA ILE A 121 13.57 -17.36 -2.37
C ILE A 121 14.03 -16.53 -1.16
N CYS A 122 13.83 -15.20 -1.20
CA CYS A 122 14.20 -14.30 -0.12
C CYS A 122 12.99 -13.44 0.30
N ALA A 123 13.12 -12.74 1.43
CA ALA A 123 12.06 -11.91 2.00
C ALA A 123 11.74 -10.63 1.20
N LEU A 124 12.39 -10.38 0.05
CA LEU A 124 12.02 -9.25 -0.81
C LEU A 124 10.60 -9.42 -1.39
N GLY A 125 10.17 -10.66 -1.64
CA GLY A 125 8.79 -10.95 -2.07
C GLY A 125 7.78 -10.50 -1.02
N ASP A 126 7.97 -10.93 0.23
CA ASP A 126 7.14 -10.53 1.37
C ASP A 126 7.17 -9.00 1.55
N ALA A 127 8.35 -8.40 1.51
CA ALA A 127 8.54 -6.96 1.61
C ALA A 127 7.84 -6.16 0.48
N ALA A 128 7.65 -6.76 -0.69
CA ALA A 128 6.92 -6.16 -1.79
C ALA A 128 5.39 -6.36 -1.67
N ALA A 129 4.95 -7.47 -1.08
CA ALA A 129 3.54 -7.81 -0.90
C ALA A 129 2.91 -7.07 0.29
N TRP A 130 3.58 -7.01 1.43
CA TRP A 130 3.06 -6.47 2.68
C TRP A 130 2.60 -5.00 2.61
N PRO A 131 3.29 -4.07 1.92
CA PRO A 131 2.80 -2.70 1.77
C PRO A 131 1.47 -2.64 1.01
N VAL A 132 1.28 -3.52 0.02
CA VAL A 132 0.04 -3.64 -0.76
C VAL A 132 -1.08 -4.20 0.10
N GLN A 133 -0.79 -5.26 0.86
CA GLN A 133 -1.75 -5.84 1.78
C GLN A 133 -2.18 -4.84 2.87
N GLY A 134 -1.24 -4.07 3.43
CA GLY A 134 -1.52 -3.01 4.40
C GLY A 134 -2.39 -1.90 3.82
N LEU A 135 -2.08 -1.45 2.61
CA LEU A 135 -2.90 -0.48 1.88
C LEU A 135 -4.34 -0.97 1.71
N ILE A 136 -4.52 -2.19 1.18
CA ILE A 136 -5.86 -2.74 0.92
C ILE A 136 -6.61 -2.91 2.24
N ARG A 137 -5.94 -3.37 3.31
CA ARG A 137 -6.58 -3.60 4.61
C ARG A 137 -7.12 -2.33 5.26
N HIS A 138 -6.37 -1.23 5.21
CA HIS A 138 -6.70 -0.01 5.95
C HIS A 138 -7.28 1.11 5.07
N PHE A 139 -6.94 1.12 3.78
CA PHE A 139 -7.24 2.20 2.85
C PHE A 139 -7.94 1.70 1.57
N ARG A 140 -8.67 0.58 1.64
CA ARG A 140 -9.51 0.09 0.53
C ARG A 140 -10.43 1.18 0.00
N HIS A 141 -11.06 1.92 0.90
CA HIS A 141 -11.99 3.00 0.59
C HIS A 141 -11.36 4.08 -0.30
N GLU A 142 -10.09 4.45 -0.09
CA GLU A 142 -9.41 5.43 -0.96
C GLU A 142 -9.18 4.91 -2.39
N ILE A 143 -8.98 3.59 -2.53
CA ILE A 143 -8.89 2.96 -3.85
C ILE A 143 -10.26 2.98 -4.53
N GLU A 144 -11.30 2.59 -3.81
CA GLU A 144 -12.68 2.58 -4.30
C GLU A 144 -13.13 4.00 -4.71
N ASP A 145 -12.84 5.02 -3.90
CA ASP A 145 -13.18 6.42 -4.17
C ASP A 145 -12.51 6.93 -5.45
N LYS A 146 -11.23 6.58 -5.69
CA LYS A 146 -10.52 6.91 -6.94
C LYS A 146 -11.19 6.29 -8.15
N ILE A 147 -11.55 5.00 -8.06
CA ILE A 147 -12.22 4.28 -9.17
C ILE A 147 -13.61 4.88 -9.43
N ASN A 148 -14.40 5.13 -8.38
CA ASN A 148 -15.72 5.73 -8.49
C ASN A 148 -15.67 7.14 -9.11
N THR A 149 -14.74 7.97 -8.65
CA THR A 149 -14.53 9.33 -9.18
C THR A 149 -14.17 9.29 -10.66
N TYR A 150 -13.27 8.40 -11.07
CA TYR A 150 -12.89 8.24 -12.47
C TYR A 150 -14.06 7.79 -13.36
N ARG A 151 -14.89 6.85 -12.87
CA ARG A 151 -16.10 6.39 -13.58
C ARG A 151 -17.16 7.49 -13.71
N ALA A 152 -17.40 8.24 -12.63
CA ALA A 152 -18.33 9.36 -12.66
C ALA A 152 -17.88 10.42 -13.70
N GLY A 153 -16.60 10.76 -13.72
CA GLY A 153 -16.03 11.66 -14.74
C GLY A 153 -16.23 11.16 -16.17
N LYS A 154 -16.02 9.85 -16.42
CA LYS A 154 -16.31 9.24 -17.73
C LYS A 154 -17.78 9.33 -18.11
N SER A 155 -18.71 9.08 -17.19
CA SER A 155 -20.14 9.20 -17.49
C SER A 155 -20.56 10.61 -17.86
N VAL A 156 -20.01 11.64 -17.19
CA VAL A 156 -20.29 13.05 -17.52
C VAL A 156 -19.77 13.40 -18.92
N HIS A 157 -18.57 12.94 -19.28
CA HIS A 157 -18.01 13.19 -20.61
C HIS A 157 -18.71 12.41 -21.73
N ALA A 158 -19.24 11.21 -21.44
CA ALA A 158 -20.03 10.45 -22.41
C ALA A 158 -21.37 11.13 -22.72
N VAL A 159 -22.05 11.65 -21.69
CA VAL A 159 -23.33 12.38 -21.84
C VAL A 159 -23.13 13.75 -22.51
N ALA A 160 -22.01 14.43 -22.28
CA ALA A 160 -21.71 15.72 -22.92
C ALA A 160 -21.25 15.61 -24.39
N ALA A 161 -20.96 14.39 -24.87
CA ALA A 161 -20.53 14.13 -26.23
C ALA A 161 -21.66 13.64 -27.15
N GLU A 162 -22.87 13.47 -26.61
CA GLU A 162 -24.13 13.24 -27.35
C GLU A 162 -24.91 14.55 -27.53
#